data_AF-A0A9D4PP47-F1
#
_entry.id   AF-A0A9D4PP47-F1
#
_cell.length_a   1.000
_cell.length_b   1.000
_cell.length_c   1.000
_cell.angle_alpha   90.00
_cell.angle_beta   90.00
_cell.angle_gamma   90.00
#
_symmetry.space_group_name_H-M   'P 1'
#
loop_
_entity.id
_entity.type
_entity.pdbx_description
1 polymer ?
#
loop_
_entity_poly.entity_id
_entity_poly.type
_entity_poly.pdbx_seq_one_letter_code
_entity_poly.pdbx_strand_id
1 'polypeptide(L)'
;MFLCLHGAGVSLMSQSLAELAYLSVYSAPAQWEVRIHDAWKPLTLELATWLEYRWSSHTRVAELKDYVQVDFEKMQMTKPFYGPLQRTYQPALWLQYRQSDHQTLVLFKVQRIQLDNQLPDAVFPIVLHRSPATRQPVLEAALLLRRTYQLNTVKYDVSVAWCHNS
;
A
#
# COMPACT_ATOMS: atom_id res chain seq x y z
N MET A 1 -10.17 15.55 -4.67
CA MET A 1 -9.34 14.85 -5.67
C MET A 1 -8.50 13.79 -4.99
N PHE A 2 -8.29 12.64 -5.63
CA PHE A 2 -7.34 11.64 -5.17
C PHE A 2 -6.37 11.28 -6.30
N LEU A 3 -5.13 10.97 -5.95
CA LEU A 3 -4.09 10.53 -6.86
C LEU A 3 -3.39 9.31 -6.23
N CYS A 4 -3.20 8.27 -7.03
CA CYS A 4 -2.55 7.04 -6.61
C CYS A 4 -1.49 6.67 -7.64
N LEU A 5 -0.31 6.26 -7.17
CA LEU A 5 0.76 5.75 -8.04
C LEU A 5 1.09 4.30 -7.65
N HIS A 6 1.20 3.42 -8.64
CA HIS A 6 1.55 2.02 -8.41
C HIS A 6 3.00 1.82 -7.95
N GLY A 7 3.90 2.65 -8.47
CA GLY A 7 5.31 2.68 -8.11
C GLY A 7 6.07 3.73 -8.90
N ALA A 8 7.25 4.10 -8.41
CA ALA A 8 8.21 4.99 -9.06
C ALA A 8 9.62 4.65 -8.58
N GLY A 9 10.62 5.01 -9.39
CA GLY A 9 12.01 4.82 -9.07
C GLY A 9 12.86 5.99 -9.52
N VAL A 10 13.95 6.23 -8.81
CA VAL A 10 14.96 7.24 -9.13
C VAL A 10 16.34 6.60 -8.93
N SER A 11 17.18 6.69 -9.96
CA SER A 11 18.54 6.18 -9.91
C SER A 11 19.56 7.30 -9.73
N LEU A 12 20.56 7.05 -8.88
CA LEU A 12 21.73 7.91 -8.73
C LEU A 12 22.83 7.40 -9.67
N MET A 13 23.23 8.23 -10.62
CA MET A 13 24.27 7.91 -11.61
C MET A 13 25.59 8.61 -11.28
N SER A 14 26.68 7.94 -11.61
CA SER A 14 28.02 8.51 -11.65
C SER A 14 28.26 9.31 -12.94
N GLN A 15 29.34 10.09 -12.97
CA GLN A 15 29.83 10.77 -14.18
C GLN A 15 30.18 9.78 -15.30
N SER A 16 30.56 8.55 -14.95
CA SER A 16 30.81 7.46 -15.91
C SER A 16 29.54 6.71 -16.35
N LEU A 17 28.34 7.24 -16.06
CA LEU A 17 27.04 6.60 -16.31
C LEU A 17 26.86 5.25 -15.61
N ALA A 18 27.60 5.01 -14.53
CA ALA A 18 27.41 3.85 -13.66
C ALA A 18 26.34 4.15 -12.60
N GLU A 19 25.40 3.22 -12.39
CA GLU A 19 24.40 3.33 -11.33
C GLU A 19 25.03 3.05 -9.97
N LEU A 20 24.93 4.02 -9.06
CA LEU A 20 25.48 3.90 -7.71
C LEU A 20 24.40 3.43 -6.72
N ALA A 21 23.17 3.93 -6.87
CA ALA A 21 22.07 3.58 -6.00
C ALA A 21 20.73 3.72 -6.71
N TYR A 22 19.75 2.95 -6.27
CA TYR A 22 18.39 3.00 -6.79
C TYR A 22 17.39 3.17 -5.65
N LEU A 23 16.63 4.26 -5.68
CA LEU A 23 15.54 4.50 -4.75
C LEU A 23 14.22 4.16 -5.42
N SER A 24 13.43 3.29 -4.82
CA SER A 24 12.10 2.92 -5.33
C SER A 24 11.01 3.07 -4.29
N VAL A 25 9.82 3.43 -4.75
CA VAL A 25 8.56 3.31 -4.02
C VAL A 25 7.64 2.38 -4.78
N TYR A 26 6.96 1.48 -4.07
CA TYR A 26 6.13 0.47 -4.69
C TYR A 26 4.91 0.11 -3.83
N SER A 27 3.87 -0.34 -4.51
CA SER A 27 2.62 -0.73 -3.87
C SER A 27 2.77 -2.01 -3.06
N ALA A 28 1.88 -2.20 -2.08
CA ALA A 28 1.82 -3.48 -1.39
C ALA A 28 0.94 -4.46 -2.19
N PRO A 29 1.20 -5.79 -2.06
CA PRO A 29 0.30 -6.81 -2.57
C PRO A 29 -1.12 -6.57 -2.07
N ALA A 30 -2.10 -6.89 -2.92
CA ALA A 30 -3.50 -6.79 -2.55
C ALA A 30 -3.77 -7.64 -1.30
N GLN A 31 -4.43 -7.03 -0.32
CA GLN A 31 -4.84 -7.70 0.89
C GLN A 31 -6.24 -8.25 0.70
N TRP A 32 -6.41 -9.52 1.03
CA TRP A 32 -7.70 -10.19 0.98
C TRP A 32 -8.15 -10.55 2.39
N GLU A 33 -9.34 -10.11 2.73
CA GLU A 33 -9.93 -10.28 4.05
C GLU A 33 -11.34 -10.85 3.91
N VAL A 34 -11.70 -11.77 4.80
CA VAL A 34 -13.06 -12.31 4.89
C VAL A 34 -13.67 -11.92 6.21
N ARG A 35 -14.96 -11.60 6.21
CA ARG A 35 -15.68 -11.26 7.44
C ARG A 35 -16.19 -12.53 8.12
N ILE A 36 -15.68 -12.81 9.32
CA ILE A 36 -16.05 -13.97 10.15
C ILE A 36 -16.48 -13.45 11.53
N HIS A 37 -17.71 -13.76 11.94
CA HIS A 37 -18.29 -13.30 13.22
C HIS A 37 -18.14 -11.78 13.39
N ASP A 38 -18.57 -11.04 12.37
CA ASP A 38 -18.48 -9.57 12.27
C ASP A 38 -17.08 -8.94 12.22
N ALA A 39 -16.00 -9.72 12.36
CA ALA A 39 -14.63 -9.25 12.26
C ALA A 39 -13.99 -9.55 10.89
N TRP A 40 -13.27 -8.59 10.32
CA TRP A 40 -12.43 -8.80 9.14
C TRP A 40 -11.17 -9.58 9.53
N LYS A 41 -10.96 -10.73 8.89
CA LYS A 41 -9.81 -11.58 9.11
C LYS A 41 -9.00 -11.71 7.81
N PRO A 42 -7.69 -11.47 7.84
CA PRO A 42 -6.84 -11.66 6.67
C PRO A 42 -6.80 -13.15 6.31
N LEU A 43 -6.83 -13.42 5.00
CA LEU A 43 -6.62 -14.76 4.49
C LEU A 43 -5.13 -15.16 4.54
N THR A 44 -4.86 -16.45 4.44
CA THR A 44 -3.47 -16.94 4.32
C THR A 44 -2.84 -16.41 3.04
N LEU A 45 -1.50 -16.26 3.04
CA LEU A 45 -0.76 -15.71 1.90
C LEU A 45 -1.03 -16.51 0.61
N GLU A 46 -1.04 -17.85 0.70
CA GLU A 46 -1.32 -18.73 -0.43
C GLU A 46 -2.71 -18.47 -1.02
N LEU A 47 -3.73 -18.40 -0.15
CA LEU A 47 -5.10 -18.20 -0.58
C LEU A 47 -5.32 -16.80 -1.15
N ALA A 48 -4.77 -15.77 -0.50
CA ALA A 48 -4.80 -14.40 -1.00
C ALA A 48 -4.10 -14.27 -2.37
N THR A 49 -2.97 -14.96 -2.56
CA THR A 49 -2.23 -14.97 -3.83
C THR A 49 -3.05 -15.64 -4.93
N TRP A 50 -3.67 -16.78 -4.62
CA TRP A 50 -4.55 -17.48 -5.57
C TRP A 50 -5.78 -16.64 -5.92
N LEU A 51 -6.41 -15.99 -4.94
CA LEU A 51 -7.55 -15.09 -5.19
C LEU A 51 -7.16 -13.91 -6.05
N GLU A 52 -6.02 -13.26 -5.77
CA GLU A 52 -5.53 -12.15 -6.60
C GLU A 52 -5.27 -12.58 -8.04
N TYR A 53 -4.70 -13.76 -8.24
CA TYR A 53 -4.50 -14.32 -9.58
C TYR A 53 -5.83 -14.52 -10.32
N ARG A 54 -6.84 -15.11 -9.67
CA ARG A 54 -8.17 -15.35 -10.27
C ARG A 54 -8.97 -14.06 -10.49
N TRP A 55 -8.78 -13.07 -9.62
CA TRP A 55 -9.34 -11.73 -9.74
C TRP A 55 -8.74 -11.01 -10.95
N SER A 56 -7.42 -11.05 -11.11
CA SER A 56 -6.71 -10.46 -12.25
C SER A 56 -7.13 -11.07 -13.59
N SER A 57 -7.50 -12.36 -13.61
CA SER A 57 -8.03 -13.02 -14.80
C SER A 57 -9.51 -12.71 -15.09
N HIS A 58 -10.13 -11.77 -14.37
CA HIS A 58 -11.52 -11.31 -14.54
C HIS A 58 -12.58 -12.43 -14.48
N THR A 59 -12.31 -13.46 -13.66
CA THR A 59 -13.27 -14.55 -13.46
C THR A 59 -14.39 -14.10 -12.54
N ARG A 60 -15.66 -14.48 -12.81
CA ARG A 60 -16.79 -14.16 -11.92
C ARG A 60 -16.87 -15.04 -10.69
N VAL A 61 -16.60 -16.34 -10.86
CA VAL A 61 -16.63 -17.34 -9.78
C VAL A 61 -15.35 -18.15 -9.86
N ALA A 62 -14.72 -18.40 -8.72
CA ALA A 62 -13.54 -19.24 -8.63
C ALA A 62 -13.70 -20.31 -7.56
N GLU A 63 -13.31 -21.52 -7.94
CA GLU A 63 -13.37 -22.71 -7.10
C GLU A 63 -12.00 -23.36 -7.05
N LEU A 64 -11.56 -23.74 -5.85
CA LEU A 64 -10.31 -24.45 -5.62
C LEU A 64 -10.60 -25.79 -4.96
N LYS A 65 -10.47 -26.87 -5.74
CA LYS A 65 -10.51 -28.27 -5.28
C LYS A 65 -11.68 -28.57 -4.33
N ASP A 66 -12.85 -27.97 -4.56
CA ASP A 66 -14.07 -28.08 -3.73
C ASP A 66 -14.00 -27.57 -2.28
N TYR A 67 -12.83 -27.11 -1.80
CA TYR A 67 -12.64 -26.59 -0.44
C TYR A 67 -12.90 -25.08 -0.35
N VAL A 68 -12.63 -24.35 -1.42
CA VAL A 68 -12.83 -22.90 -1.49
C VAL A 68 -13.71 -22.58 -2.69
N GLN A 69 -14.73 -21.76 -2.45
CA GLN A 69 -15.63 -21.24 -3.48
C GLN A 69 -15.87 -19.77 -3.21
N VAL A 70 -15.59 -18.93 -4.19
CA VAL A 70 -15.70 -17.47 -4.11
C VAL A 70 -16.45 -16.94 -5.31
N ASP A 71 -17.42 -16.07 -5.04
CA ASP A 71 -18.13 -15.26 -6.02
C ASP A 71 -17.56 -13.84 -5.98
N PHE A 72 -16.80 -13.49 -7.02
CA PHE A 72 -16.17 -12.19 -7.17
C PHE A 72 -17.15 -11.10 -7.60
N GLU A 73 -18.28 -11.46 -8.21
CA GLU A 73 -19.32 -10.50 -8.60
C GLU A 73 -20.06 -9.98 -7.37
N LYS A 74 -20.36 -10.87 -6.43
CA LYS A 74 -20.95 -10.50 -5.13
C LYS A 74 -19.92 -10.09 -4.09
N MET A 75 -18.63 -10.25 -4.37
CA MET A 75 -17.53 -10.11 -3.41
C MET A 75 -17.82 -10.90 -2.13
N GLN A 76 -18.07 -12.21 -2.28
CA GLN A 76 -18.45 -13.12 -1.20
C GLN A 76 -17.71 -14.46 -1.31
N MET A 77 -17.33 -15.01 -0.18
CA MET A 77 -16.86 -16.38 -0.05
C MET A 77 -18.04 -17.27 0.36
N THR A 78 -18.19 -18.41 -0.30
CA THR A 78 -19.26 -19.40 -0.04
C THR A 78 -18.72 -20.60 0.73
N LYS A 79 -17.46 -20.99 0.47
CA LYS A 79 -16.76 -22.06 1.19
C LYS A 79 -15.32 -21.62 1.52
N PRO A 80 -14.75 -22.03 2.67
CA PRO A 80 -15.36 -22.90 3.70
C PRO A 80 -16.35 -22.18 4.61
N PHE A 81 -16.33 -20.84 4.65
CA PHE A 81 -17.25 -20.03 5.43
C PHE A 81 -18.03 -19.11 4.50
N TYR A 82 -19.34 -18.97 4.75
CA TYR A 82 -20.15 -17.99 4.04
C TYR A 82 -19.92 -16.60 4.65
N GLY A 83 -19.37 -15.67 3.87
CA GLY A 83 -19.09 -14.34 4.37
C GLY A 83 -18.70 -13.32 3.28
N PRO A 84 -18.90 -12.02 3.55
CA PRO A 84 -18.35 -10.95 2.71
C PRO A 84 -16.84 -11.07 2.56
N LEU A 85 -16.37 -10.88 1.33
CA LEU A 85 -14.96 -10.85 0.95
C LEU A 85 -14.59 -9.41 0.59
N GLN A 86 -13.43 -8.94 1.05
CA GLN A 86 -12.92 -7.63 0.74
C GLN A 86 -11.51 -7.72 0.19
N ARG A 87 -11.27 -7.00 -0.90
CA ARG A 87 -9.95 -6.78 -1.48
C ARG A 87 -9.53 -5.34 -1.23
N THR A 88 -8.41 -5.14 -0.54
CA THR A 88 -7.85 -3.83 -0.24
C THR A 88 -6.53 -3.66 -0.98
N TYR A 89 -6.45 -2.66 -1.85
CA TYR A 89 -5.23 -2.30 -2.58
C TYR A 89 -4.55 -1.10 -1.92
N GLN A 90 -3.24 -1.19 -1.68
CA GLN A 90 -2.44 -0.14 -1.05
C GLN A 90 -1.40 0.36 -2.06
N PRO A 91 -1.67 1.49 -2.75
CA PRO A 91 -0.76 2.03 -3.77
C PRO A 91 0.57 2.50 -3.16
N ALA A 92 1.62 2.64 -3.97
CA ALA A 92 2.92 3.11 -3.51
C ALA A 92 2.84 4.52 -2.92
N LEU A 93 2.17 5.41 -3.66
CA LEU A 93 1.88 6.75 -3.24
C LEU A 93 0.37 6.95 -3.27
N TRP A 94 -0.15 7.53 -2.20
CA TRP A 94 -1.54 7.92 -2.11
C TRP A 94 -1.62 9.37 -1.66
N LEU A 95 -2.28 10.20 -2.45
CA LEU A 95 -2.52 11.61 -2.17
C LEU A 95 -4.02 11.86 -2.23
N GLN A 96 -4.58 12.44 -1.17
CA GLN A 96 -5.96 12.88 -1.13
C GLN A 96 -6.02 14.37 -0.78
N TYR A 97 -6.64 15.12 -1.68
CA TYR A 97 -6.94 16.53 -1.49
C TYR A 97 -8.45 16.70 -1.29
N ARG A 98 -8.84 17.29 -0.16
CA ARG A 98 -10.21 17.68 0.15
C ARG A 98 -10.24 19.17 0.47
N GLN A 99 -11.24 19.86 -0.07
CA GLN A 99 -11.44 21.28 0.16
C GLN A 99 -12.91 21.52 0.49
N SER A 100 -13.12 22.38 1.48
CA SER A 100 -14.38 22.94 1.92
C SER A 100 -14.20 24.45 2.06
N ASP A 101 -15.28 25.19 2.26
CA ASP A 101 -15.28 26.67 2.30
C ASP A 101 -14.34 27.24 3.37
N HIS A 102 -14.14 26.51 4.46
CA HIS A 102 -13.31 26.94 5.59
C HIS A 102 -12.09 26.04 5.85
N GLN A 103 -11.96 24.93 5.14
CA GLN A 103 -10.96 23.91 5.44
C GLN A 103 -10.38 23.28 4.17
N THR A 104 -9.06 23.13 4.14
CA THR A 104 -8.35 22.34 3.14
C THR A 104 -7.58 21.23 3.85
N LEU A 105 -7.79 19.99 3.44
CA LEU A 105 -7.09 18.81 3.95
C LEU A 105 -6.29 18.17 2.82
N VAL A 106 -5.01 17.95 3.09
CA VAL A 106 -4.09 17.18 2.25
C VAL A 106 -3.62 15.98 3.04
N LEU A 107 -3.89 14.78 2.55
CA LEU A 107 -3.37 13.53 3.10
C LEU A 107 -2.41 12.91 2.10
N PHE A 108 -1.24 12.52 2.58
CA PHE A 108 -0.19 11.89 1.79
C PHE A 108 0.28 10.62 2.50
N LYS A 109 0.38 9.52 1.76
CA LYS A 109 0.88 8.24 2.27
C LYS A 109 1.88 7.63 1.30
N VAL A 110 2.96 7.08 1.85
CA VAL A 110 3.95 6.26 1.14
C VAL A 110 3.90 4.85 1.70
N GLN A 111 3.54 3.88 0.87
CA GLN A 111 3.33 2.53 1.35
C GLN A 111 4.65 1.77 1.53
N ARG A 112 5.49 1.67 0.50
CA ARG A 112 6.79 1.00 0.63
C ARG A 112 7.87 1.82 -0.06
N ILE A 113 9.06 1.79 0.52
CA ILE A 113 10.25 2.46 0.02
C ILE A 113 11.42 1.49 0.17
N GLN A 114 12.31 1.48 -0.81
CA GLN A 114 13.51 0.67 -0.81
C GLN A 114 14.66 1.44 -1.46
N LEU A 115 15.83 1.37 -0.85
CA LEU A 115 17.07 1.94 -1.36
C LEU A 115 18.06 0.79 -1.58
N ASP A 116 18.42 0.58 -2.83
CA ASP A 116 19.38 -0.43 -3.25
C ASP A 116 20.72 0.24 -3.55
N ASN A 117 21.81 -0.43 -3.15
CA ASN A 117 23.17 -0.07 -3.52
C ASN A 117 23.56 -0.89 -4.74
N GLN A 118 23.80 -0.21 -5.86
CA GLN A 118 24.06 -0.82 -7.16
C GLN A 118 25.57 -0.94 -7.45
N LEU A 119 26.43 -0.62 -6.47
CA LEU A 119 27.87 -0.82 -6.61
C LEU A 119 28.19 -2.32 -6.75
N PRO A 120 29.11 -2.69 -7.66
CA PRO A 120 29.46 -4.09 -7.92
C PRO A 120 30.02 -4.81 -6.69
N ASP A 121 30.69 -4.08 -5.78
CA ASP A 121 31.27 -4.61 -4.55
C ASP A 121 30.50 -4.16 -3.28
N ALA A 122 29.19 -3.90 -3.42
CA ALA A 122 28.36 -3.51 -2.30
C ALA A 122 28.23 -4.65 -1.27
N VAL A 123 28.78 -4.44 -0.06
CA VAL A 123 28.59 -5.35 1.08
C VAL A 123 27.11 -5.51 1.44
N PHE A 124 26.34 -4.43 1.29
CA PHE A 124 24.89 -4.39 1.54
C PHE A 124 24.16 -3.92 0.28
N PRO A 125 23.64 -4.83 -0.55
CA PRO A 125 22.94 -4.47 -1.79
C PRO A 125 21.59 -3.79 -1.53
N ILE A 126 20.98 -4.03 -0.36
CA ILE A 126 19.76 -3.36 0.09
C ILE A 126 20.11 -2.57 1.34
N VAL A 127 20.14 -1.24 1.22
CA VAL A 127 20.49 -0.32 2.30
C VAL A 127 19.28 -0.03 3.18
N LEU A 128 18.14 0.18 2.55
CA LEU A 128 16.90 0.47 3.24
C LEU A 128 15.78 -0.36 2.63
N HIS A 129 15.01 -1.02 3.47
CA HIS A 129 13.77 -1.65 3.06
C HIS A 129 12.76 -1.57 4.20
N ARG A 130 11.50 -1.72 3.85
CA ARG A 130 10.41 -1.80 4.81
C ARG A 130 10.46 -3.14 5.55
N SER A 131 10.29 -3.12 6.87
CA SER A 131 10.10 -4.35 7.66
C SER A 131 8.84 -5.12 7.22
N PRO A 132 8.93 -6.45 6.98
CA PRO A 132 7.81 -7.28 6.53
C PRO A 132 6.62 -7.29 7.50
N ALA A 133 6.85 -7.04 8.78
CA ALA A 133 5.87 -7.21 9.84
C ALA A 133 4.82 -6.09 9.93
N THR A 134 5.10 -4.93 9.32
CA THR A 134 4.20 -3.78 9.42
C THR A 134 3.21 -3.77 8.27
N ARG A 135 1.94 -3.43 8.54
CA ARG A 135 0.91 -3.18 7.51
C ARG A 135 0.68 -1.70 7.21
N GLN A 136 1.13 -0.83 8.11
CA GLN A 136 0.93 0.62 8.06
C GLN A 136 1.88 1.30 7.08
N PRO A 137 1.50 2.36 6.37
CA PRO A 137 2.43 3.06 5.47
C PRO A 137 3.75 3.44 6.16
N VAL A 138 4.86 3.44 5.42
CA VAL A 138 6.17 3.86 5.97
C VAL A 138 6.12 5.33 6.39
N LEU A 139 5.40 6.15 5.61
CA LEU A 139 5.18 7.55 5.92
C LEU A 139 3.72 7.90 5.68
N GLU A 140 3.12 8.56 6.65
CA GLU A 140 1.80 9.18 6.54
C GLU A 140 1.89 10.62 7.03
N ALA A 141 1.41 11.55 6.22
CA ALA A 141 1.37 12.97 6.53
C ALA A 141 -0.02 13.53 6.27
N ALA A 142 -0.51 14.33 7.20
CA ALA A 142 -1.78 15.03 7.11
C ALA A 142 -1.56 16.52 7.35
N LEU A 143 -2.06 17.36 6.44
CA LEU A 143 -1.99 18.81 6.55
C LEU A 143 -3.41 19.38 6.46
N LEU A 144 -3.86 20.01 7.54
CA LEU A 144 -5.16 20.65 7.66
C LEU A 144 -4.97 22.15 7.78
N LEU A 145 -5.44 22.88 6.78
CA LEU A 145 -5.49 24.33 6.73
C LEU A 145 -6.92 24.76 7.06
N ARG A 146 -7.09 25.63 8.05
CA ARG A 146 -8.38 26.23 8.40
C ARG A 146 -8.30 27.73 8.16
N ARG A 147 -9.21 28.27 7.35
CA ARG A 147 -9.41 29.71 7.17
C ARG A 147 -10.62 30.15 7.99
N THR A 148 -10.43 31.07 8.91
CA THR A 148 -11.52 31.82 9.54
C THR A 148 -11.43 33.29 9.13
N TYR A 149 -12.54 34.02 9.21
CA TYR A 149 -12.61 35.43 8.81
C TYR A 149 -11.60 36.35 9.52
N GLN A 150 -11.04 35.92 10.65
CA GLN A 150 -10.08 36.70 11.43
C GLN A 150 -8.68 36.08 11.51
N LEU A 151 -8.46 34.81 11.15
CA LEU A 151 -7.16 34.16 11.27
C LEU A 151 -7.00 32.94 10.33
N ASN A 152 -5.78 32.70 9.87
CA ASN A 152 -5.42 31.44 9.21
C ASN A 152 -4.74 30.52 10.23
N THR A 153 -5.21 29.28 10.36
CA THR A 153 -4.59 28.27 11.23
C THR A 153 -4.11 27.10 10.37
N VAL A 154 -2.86 26.68 10.59
CA VAL A 154 -2.28 25.50 9.95
C VAL A 154 -2.07 24.44 11.03
N LYS A 155 -2.54 23.22 10.78
CA LYS A 155 -2.25 22.03 11.58
C LYS A 155 -1.62 20.98 10.69
N TYR A 156 -0.59 20.31 11.19
CA TYR A 156 0.06 19.20 10.49
C TYR A 156 0.31 18.05 11.46
N ASP A 157 0.28 16.84 10.93
CA ASP A 157 0.64 15.61 11.63
C ASP A 157 1.47 14.73 10.67
N VAL A 158 2.56 14.15 11.17
CA VAL A 158 3.46 13.31 10.39
C VAL A 158 3.84 12.11 11.24
N SER A 159 3.50 10.93 10.74
CA SER A 159 3.81 9.64 11.34
C SER A 159 4.76 8.87 10.43
N VAL A 160 5.82 8.32 11.00
CA VAL A 160 6.84 7.59 10.25
C VAL A 160 7.20 6.29 10.97
N ALA A 161 7.18 5.19 10.22
CA ALA A 161 7.50 3.85 10.71
C ALA A 161 8.72 3.30 9.96
N TRP A 162 9.88 3.27 10.63
CA TRP A 162 11.13 2.73 10.06
C TRP A 162 11.61 1.51 10.82
N CYS A 163 12.32 0.63 10.11
CA CYS A 163 13.18 -0.40 10.70
C CYS A 163 14.62 -0.05 10.33
N HIS A 164 15.50 0.12 11.32
CA HIS A 164 16.93 0.27 11.09
C HIS A 164 17.58 -1.10 11.18
N ASN A 165 18.36 -1.49 10.16
CA ASN A 165 19.35 -2.54 10.33
C ASN A 165 20.59 -1.86 10.91
N SER A 166 20.88 -2.15 12.18
CA SER A 166 22.17 -1.87 12.83
C SER A 166 23.03 -3.11 12.82
#